data_AF-A0A1M7RCG5-F1
#
_entry.id   AF-A0A1M7RCG5-F1
#
_cell.length_a   1.000
_cell.length_b   1.000
_cell.length_c   1.000
_cell.angle_alpha   90.00
_cell.angle_beta   90.00
_cell.angle_gamma   90.00
#
_symmetry.space_group_name_H-M   'P 1'
#
loop_
_entity.id
_entity.type
_entity.pdbx_description
1 polymer ?
#
loop_
_entity_poly.entity_id
_entity_poly.type
_entity_poly.pdbx_seq_one_letter_code
_entity_poly.pdbx_strand_id
1 'polypeptide(L)'
;MKTSTSGVRNMVLAAALALPLLVTGGAARADGNVPPDQPPMMPGEPGPGPHGPHGSMHGGRPPFLRGLELSEAQEDKVFAILHAEAPYLREQSRAAAKAREALHALGDSDKFDDAKATALARDAATAEANIMLQHVRTQQKLLAVLTPEQRKKQADEPPRHPPRP
;
A
#
# COMPACT_ATOMS: atom_id res chain seq x y z
N MET A 1 57.31 9.40 1.22
CA MET A 1 56.75 8.28 0.43
C MET A 1 55.41 8.75 -0.13
N LYS A 2 55.40 9.45 -1.27
CA LYS A 2 55.08 8.94 -2.62
C LYS A 2 53.79 8.10 -2.67
N THR A 3 52.72 8.75 -3.12
CA THR A 3 51.45 8.18 -3.56
C THR A 3 51.65 7.38 -4.85
N SER A 4 50.96 6.24 -4.99
CA SER A 4 50.83 5.57 -6.29
C SER A 4 49.43 5.02 -6.48
N THR A 5 48.76 5.65 -7.43
CA THR A 5 47.49 5.33 -8.10
C THR A 5 47.62 4.09 -8.99
N SER A 6 46.54 3.32 -9.14
CA SER A 6 46.04 2.63 -10.37
C SER A 6 44.89 1.69 -9.93
N GLY A 7 43.67 1.65 -10.47
CA GLY A 7 43.18 2.07 -11.78
C GLY A 7 42.84 0.85 -12.64
N VAL A 8 41.63 0.29 -12.52
CA VAL A 8 41.07 -0.68 -13.50
C VAL A 8 39.59 -0.32 -13.68
N ARG A 9 39.27 0.59 -14.61
CA ARG A 9 38.97 0.39 -16.04
C ARG A 9 37.61 -0.26 -16.27
N ASN A 10 36.62 0.61 -16.47
CA ASN A 10 35.36 0.36 -17.16
C ASN A 10 35.63 -0.37 -18.49
N MET A 11 35.00 -1.54 -18.69
CA MET A 11 34.83 -2.12 -20.02
C MET A 11 33.44 -1.78 -20.55
N VAL A 12 33.43 -1.12 -21.71
CA VAL A 12 32.28 -0.85 -22.58
C VAL A 12 32.33 -1.85 -23.74
N LEU A 13 31.17 -2.05 -24.40
CA LEU A 13 30.83 -2.86 -25.59
C LEU A 13 30.18 -4.22 -25.25
N ALA A 14 29.08 -4.65 -25.86
CA ALA A 14 28.55 -4.33 -27.17
C ALA A 14 27.01 -4.42 -27.23
N ALA A 15 26.44 -3.63 -28.13
CA ALA A 15 25.04 -3.66 -28.54
C ALA A 15 24.73 -4.88 -29.43
N ALA A 16 23.54 -5.44 -29.26
CA ALA A 16 22.87 -6.24 -30.30
C ALA A 16 21.35 -5.97 -30.22
N LEU A 17 20.90 -5.02 -31.03
CA LEU A 17 19.50 -4.81 -31.37
C LEU A 17 19.08 -5.91 -32.36
N ALA A 18 18.08 -6.71 -32.01
CA ALA A 18 17.38 -7.57 -32.94
C ALA A 18 15.87 -7.36 -32.77
N LEU A 19 15.31 -6.56 -33.69
CA LEU A 19 13.88 -6.38 -33.90
C LEU A 19 13.46 -7.25 -35.09
N PRO A 20 12.46 -8.14 -34.95
CA PRO A 20 11.67 -8.59 -36.09
C PRO A 20 10.43 -7.72 -36.28
N LEU A 21 10.29 -7.22 -37.50
CA LEU A 21 9.16 -6.49 -38.07
C LEU A 21 7.93 -7.38 -38.28
N LEU A 22 6.76 -6.76 -38.03
CA LEU A 22 5.45 -6.92 -38.68
C LEU A 22 4.98 -8.31 -39.15
N VAL A 23 3.84 -8.74 -38.60
CA VAL A 23 2.77 -9.36 -39.39
C VAL A 23 1.49 -8.57 -39.17
N THR A 24 1.01 -7.97 -40.26
CA THR A 24 -0.33 -7.45 -40.46
C THR A 24 -1.27 -8.58 -40.82
N GLY A 25 -2.26 -8.86 -39.97
CA GLY A 25 -3.52 -9.52 -40.34
C GLY A 25 -4.61 -8.71 -39.64
N GLY A 26 -5.57 -8.10 -40.31
CA GLY A 26 -6.42 -8.66 -41.37
C GLY A 26 -7.84 -8.45 -40.85
N ALA A 27 -8.52 -7.44 -41.38
CA ALA A 27 -9.86 -7.05 -40.95
C ALA A 27 -10.87 -8.18 -41.18
N ALA A 28 -11.72 -8.44 -40.19
CA ALA A 28 -13.02 -9.05 -40.39
C ALA A 28 -14.03 -8.22 -39.59
N ARG A 29 -14.72 -7.31 -40.28
CA ARG A 29 -16.06 -6.90 -39.90
C ARG A 29 -17.01 -7.97 -40.42
N ALA A 30 -17.78 -8.56 -39.51
CA ALA A 30 -19.05 -9.21 -39.79
C ALA A 30 -19.91 -8.95 -38.54
N ASP A 31 -20.76 -7.93 -38.58
CA ASP A 31 -22.16 -7.97 -39.01
C ASP A 31 -23.08 -8.77 -38.07
N GLY A 32 -24.11 -8.05 -37.64
CA GLY A 32 -25.36 -8.46 -36.96
C GLY A 32 -25.44 -9.81 -36.25
N ASN A 33 -25.69 -9.76 -34.94
CA ASN A 33 -26.98 -10.21 -34.41
C ASN A 33 -27.17 -9.74 -32.96
N VAL A 34 -28.18 -8.91 -32.72
CA VAL A 34 -28.68 -8.56 -31.38
C VAL A 34 -29.82 -9.51 -31.07
N PRO A 35 -29.73 -10.39 -30.06
CA PRO A 35 -30.90 -11.06 -29.52
C PRO A 35 -31.63 -10.09 -28.59
N PRO A 36 -32.91 -9.77 -28.82
CA PRO A 36 -33.75 -9.18 -27.79
C PRO A 36 -34.22 -10.32 -26.88
N ASP A 37 -33.91 -10.26 -25.59
CA ASP A 37 -34.70 -10.87 -24.50
C ASP A 37 -33.95 -10.68 -23.17
N GLN A 38 -34.09 -9.48 -22.58
CA GLN A 38 -33.77 -9.25 -21.17
C GLN A 38 -35.05 -9.46 -20.35
N PRO A 39 -35.09 -10.40 -19.38
CA PRO A 39 -36.12 -10.37 -18.35
C PRO A 39 -35.89 -9.16 -17.41
N PRO A 40 -36.95 -8.56 -16.85
CA PRO A 40 -36.84 -7.31 -16.10
C PRO A 40 -36.03 -7.50 -14.80
N MET A 41 -34.90 -6.80 -14.71
CA MET A 41 -34.15 -6.64 -13.47
C MET A 41 -35.01 -5.88 -12.46
N MET A 42 -35.39 -6.52 -11.36
CA MET A 42 -36.03 -5.84 -10.24
C MET A 42 -35.07 -4.79 -9.65
N PRO A 43 -35.54 -3.63 -9.17
CA PRO A 43 -34.72 -2.68 -8.44
C PRO A 43 -34.42 -3.27 -7.05
N GLY A 44 -33.30 -4.00 -6.94
CA GLY A 44 -32.72 -4.35 -5.65
C GLY A 44 -32.20 -3.07 -5.00
N GLU A 45 -32.70 -2.79 -3.80
CA GLU A 45 -32.23 -1.72 -2.92
C GLU A 45 -30.69 -1.67 -2.84
N PRO A 46 -30.07 -0.48 -2.72
CA PRO A 46 -28.66 -0.38 -2.39
C PRO A 46 -28.47 -0.86 -0.95
N GLY A 47 -28.26 -2.17 -0.78
CA GLY A 47 -27.77 -2.73 0.46
C GLY A 47 -26.45 -2.06 0.83
N PRO A 48 -26.17 -1.83 2.12
CA PRO A 48 -24.93 -1.20 2.56
C PRO A 48 -23.77 -2.07 2.07
N GLY A 49 -22.95 -1.50 1.19
CA GLY A 49 -21.80 -2.19 0.61
C GLY A 49 -20.90 -2.80 1.69
N PRO A 50 -20.21 -3.91 1.38
CA PRO A 50 -19.34 -4.59 2.33
C PRO A 50 -18.27 -3.63 2.82
N HIS A 51 -18.39 -3.22 4.08
CA HIS A 51 -17.33 -2.59 4.83
C HIS A 51 -16.29 -3.68 5.11
N GLY A 52 -15.45 -3.98 4.11
CA GLY A 52 -14.23 -4.73 4.35
C GLY A 52 -13.41 -3.98 5.42
N PRO A 53 -12.63 -4.68 6.26
CA PRO A 53 -11.76 -4.06 7.26
C PRO A 53 -10.53 -3.37 6.61
N HIS A 54 -10.70 -2.76 5.44
CA HIS A 54 -9.79 -1.74 4.95
C HIS A 54 -10.20 -0.41 5.57
N GLY A 55 -9.74 -0.18 6.80
CA GLY A 55 -9.70 1.16 7.36
C GLY A 55 -8.96 2.04 6.35
N SER A 56 -9.70 2.95 5.72
CA SER A 56 -9.18 3.93 4.79
C SER A 56 -8.00 4.70 5.41
N MET A 57 -6.78 4.22 5.21
CA MET A 57 -5.55 5.03 5.28
C MET A 57 -5.39 5.89 4.02
N HIS A 58 -6.51 6.26 3.39
CA HIS A 58 -6.54 7.21 2.30
C HIS A 58 -6.35 8.62 2.87
N GLY A 59 -5.08 9.00 3.07
CA GLY A 59 -4.62 10.40 3.12
C GLY A 59 -5.16 11.30 4.23
N GLY A 60 -5.98 10.80 5.15
CA GLY A 60 -6.54 11.59 6.25
C GLY A 60 -5.53 11.84 7.37
N ARG A 61 -5.70 12.96 8.10
CA ARG A 61 -4.94 13.21 9.33
C ARG A 61 -5.16 12.06 10.32
N PRO A 62 -4.09 11.58 11.00
CA PRO A 62 -4.21 10.56 12.03
C PRO A 62 -5.25 10.92 13.10
N PRO A 63 -5.98 9.93 13.65
CA PRO A 63 -7.04 10.18 14.62
C PRO A 63 -6.62 11.06 15.81
N PHE A 64 -5.38 10.93 16.29
CA PHE A 64 -4.87 11.70 17.44
C PHE A 64 -4.62 13.18 17.14
N LEU A 65 -4.61 13.60 15.87
CA LEU A 65 -4.53 15.01 15.47
C LEU A 65 -5.91 15.63 15.23
N ARG A 66 -6.99 14.83 15.20
CA ARG A 66 -8.34 15.36 15.01
C ARG A 66 -8.74 16.19 16.23
N GLY A 67 -9.35 17.35 15.99
CA GLY A 67 -9.79 18.27 17.05
C GLY A 67 -8.69 19.19 17.59
N LEU A 68 -7.44 19.04 17.15
CA LEU A 68 -6.38 20.02 17.41
C LEU A 68 -6.42 21.10 16.32
N GLU A 69 -6.46 22.36 16.75
CA GLU A 69 -6.20 23.50 15.86
C GLU A 69 -4.70 23.56 15.59
N LEU A 70 -4.31 23.29 14.35
CA LEU A 70 -2.92 23.38 13.87
C LEU A 70 -2.73 24.69 13.13
N SER A 71 -1.56 25.33 13.27
CA SER A 71 -1.20 26.45 12.40
C SER A 71 -0.86 25.95 11.00
N GLU A 72 -0.98 26.80 9.99
CA GLU A 72 -0.64 26.47 8.58
C GLU A 72 0.75 25.81 8.46
N ALA A 73 1.76 26.37 9.12
CA ALA A 73 3.11 25.80 9.15
C ALA A 73 3.18 24.41 9.81
N GLN A 74 2.31 24.09 10.76
CA GLN A 74 2.19 22.74 11.32
C GLN A 74 1.46 21.80 10.36
N GLU A 75 0.41 22.28 9.70
CA GLU A 75 -0.33 21.51 8.70
C GLU A 75 0.57 21.06 7.53
N ASP A 76 1.41 21.96 7.03
CA ASP A 76 2.39 21.69 5.98
C ASP A 76 3.40 20.62 6.40
N LYS A 77 3.90 20.70 7.64
CA LYS A 77 4.82 19.69 8.20
C LYS A 77 4.15 18.33 8.33
N VAL A 78 2.90 18.29 8.80
CA VAL A 78 2.11 17.07 8.90
C VAL A 78 1.92 16.46 7.52
N PHE A 79 1.54 17.26 6.52
CA PHE A 79 1.37 16.81 5.14
C PHE A 79 2.67 16.25 4.57
N ALA A 80 3.78 16.98 4.71
CA ALA A 80 5.09 16.55 4.24
C ALA A 80 5.54 15.21 4.86
N ILE A 81 5.34 15.04 6.18
CA ILE A 81 5.65 13.79 6.88
C ILE A 81 4.80 12.64 6.32
N LEU A 82 3.48 12.81 6.23
CA LEU A 82 2.59 11.73 5.76
C LEU A 82 2.84 11.37 4.30
N HIS A 83 3.08 12.37 3.44
CA HIS A 83 3.35 12.15 2.02
C HIS A 83 4.69 11.44 1.80
N ALA A 84 5.72 11.78 2.58
CA ALA A 84 7.03 11.13 2.47
C ALA A 84 6.98 9.63 2.82
N GLU A 85 6.13 9.23 3.76
CA GLU A 85 6.02 7.84 4.22
C GLU A 85 5.07 6.99 3.37
N ALA A 86 4.16 7.63 2.63
CA ALA A 86 3.13 6.94 1.86
C ALA A 86 3.67 5.92 0.83
N PRO A 87 4.75 6.17 0.05
CA PRO A 87 5.28 5.20 -0.90
C PRO A 87 5.75 3.91 -0.22
N TYR A 88 6.50 4.03 0.89
CA TYR A 88 7.00 2.89 1.64
C TYR A 88 5.86 2.06 2.23
N LEU A 89 4.86 2.70 2.84
CA LEU A 89 3.71 2.00 3.41
C LEU A 89 2.89 1.27 2.34
N ARG A 90 2.75 1.86 1.15
CA ARG A 90 2.10 1.20 0.00
C ARG A 90 2.87 -0.02 -0.46
N GLU A 91 4.20 0.06 -0.54
CA GLU A 91 5.05 -1.06 -0.92
C GLU A 91 4.94 -2.22 0.06
N GLN A 92 5.09 -1.96 1.37
CA GLN A 92 4.96 -2.99 2.40
C GLN A 92 3.54 -3.58 2.42
N SER A 93 2.50 -2.76 2.22
CA SER A 93 1.13 -3.23 2.16
C SER A 93 0.88 -4.15 0.96
N ARG A 94 1.47 -3.84 -0.21
CA ARG A 94 1.44 -4.73 -1.39
C ARG A 94 2.19 -6.04 -1.11
N ALA A 95 3.34 -5.99 -0.46
CA ALA A 95 4.10 -7.18 -0.11
C ALA A 95 3.31 -8.10 0.84
N ALA A 96 2.73 -7.53 1.91
CA ALA A 96 1.89 -8.28 2.85
C ALA A 96 0.65 -8.88 2.16
N ALA A 97 -0.03 -8.10 1.31
CA ALA A 97 -1.19 -8.59 0.56
C ALA A 97 -0.84 -9.77 -0.36
N LYS A 98 0.24 -9.64 -1.14
CA LYS A 98 0.71 -10.69 -2.05
C LYS A 98 1.10 -11.96 -1.31
N ALA A 99 1.81 -11.84 -0.18
CA ALA A 99 2.21 -13.00 0.63
C ALA A 99 0.99 -13.71 1.23
N ARG A 100 0.00 -12.96 1.74
CA ARG A 100 -1.26 -13.53 2.25
C ARG A 100 -2.11 -14.19 1.16
N GLU A 101 -2.21 -13.58 -0.02
CA GLU A 101 -2.93 -14.16 -1.16
C GLU A 101 -2.28 -15.48 -1.61
N ALA A 102 -0.95 -15.51 -1.72
CA ALA A 102 -0.23 -16.73 -2.06
C ALA A 102 -0.37 -17.82 -0.98
N LEU A 103 -0.37 -17.44 0.31
CA LEU A 103 -0.58 -18.38 1.41
C LEU A 103 -2.00 -18.96 1.39
N HIS A 104 -3.01 -18.13 1.12
CA HIS A 104 -4.40 -18.58 0.94
C HIS A 104 -4.52 -19.56 -0.23
N ALA A 105 -3.97 -19.21 -1.39
CA ALA A 105 -3.98 -20.08 -2.57
C ALA A 105 -3.28 -21.43 -2.34
N LEU A 106 -2.23 -21.46 -1.50
CA LEU A 106 -1.56 -22.70 -1.11
C LEU A 106 -2.46 -23.57 -0.22
N GLY A 107 -3.25 -22.95 0.66
CA GLY A 107 -4.23 -23.65 1.50
C GLY A 107 -5.36 -24.30 0.70
N ASP A 108 -5.74 -23.70 -0.44
CA ASP A 108 -6.77 -24.22 -1.34
C ASP A 108 -6.25 -25.29 -2.34
N SER A 109 -4.94 -25.56 -2.34
CA SER A 109 -4.32 -26.47 -3.31
C SER A 109 -4.40 -27.94 -2.88
N ASP A 110 -4.44 -28.86 -3.85
CA ASP A 110 -4.50 -30.30 -3.60
C ASP A 110 -3.26 -30.86 -2.85
N LYS A 111 -2.14 -30.11 -2.87
CA LYS A 111 -0.88 -30.51 -2.24
C LYS A 111 -0.31 -29.37 -1.41
N PHE A 112 -0.48 -29.50 -0.10
CA PHE A 112 0.11 -28.57 0.86
C PHE A 112 1.64 -28.72 0.92
N ASP A 113 2.36 -27.60 0.79
CA ASP A 113 3.81 -27.50 0.93
C ASP A 113 4.12 -26.64 2.16
N ASP A 114 4.39 -27.31 3.28
CA ASP A 114 4.60 -26.66 4.59
C ASP A 114 5.78 -25.67 4.58
N ALA A 115 6.84 -25.99 3.85
CA ALA A 115 8.01 -25.12 3.74
C ALA A 115 7.66 -23.82 3.01
N LYS A 116 6.89 -23.90 1.92
CA LYS A 116 6.38 -22.70 1.22
C LYS A 116 5.38 -21.93 2.07
N ALA A 117 4.47 -22.61 2.77
CA ALA A 117 3.51 -21.96 3.66
C ALA A 117 4.21 -21.15 4.75
N THR A 118 5.22 -21.75 5.38
CA THR A 118 6.04 -21.10 6.41
C THR A 118 6.79 -19.88 5.86
N ALA A 119 7.36 -19.97 4.66
CA ALA A 119 8.03 -18.85 4.02
C ALA A 119 7.08 -17.68 3.73
N LEU A 120 5.90 -17.96 3.15
CA LEU A 120 4.88 -16.94 2.85
C LEU A 120 4.34 -16.28 4.12
N ALA A 121 4.11 -17.06 5.17
CA ALA A 121 3.71 -16.53 6.48
C ALA A 121 4.76 -15.59 7.07
N ARG A 122 6.05 -15.96 6.98
CA ARG A 122 7.17 -15.12 7.44
C ARG A 122 7.27 -13.81 6.64
N ASP A 123 7.07 -13.87 5.33
CA ASP A 123 7.13 -12.69 4.47
C ASP A 123 5.98 -11.71 4.78
N ALA A 124 4.76 -12.24 4.97
CA ALA A 124 3.62 -11.44 5.43
C ALA A 124 3.89 -10.79 6.80
N ALA A 125 4.35 -11.57 7.78
CA ALA A 125 4.66 -11.07 9.12
C ALA A 125 5.75 -10.00 9.11
N THR A 126 6.78 -10.16 8.27
CA THR A 126 7.86 -9.18 8.13
C THR A 126 7.33 -7.85 7.57
N ALA A 127 6.53 -7.90 6.50
CA ALA A 127 5.93 -6.70 5.91
C ALA A 127 4.97 -6.00 6.88
N GLU A 128 4.17 -6.75 7.64
CA GLU A 128 3.30 -6.20 8.68
C GLU A 128 4.08 -5.54 9.82
N ALA A 129 5.14 -6.19 10.31
CA ALA A 129 6.01 -5.61 11.33
C ALA A 129 6.65 -4.29 10.86
N ASN A 130 7.06 -4.23 9.59
CA ASN A 130 7.60 -3.02 8.97
C ASN A 130 6.57 -1.89 8.91
N ILE A 131 5.31 -2.18 8.56
CA ILE A 131 4.21 -1.22 8.56
C ILE A 131 3.97 -0.69 9.98
N MET A 132 3.85 -1.58 10.97
CA MET A 132 3.62 -1.20 12.36
C MET A 132 4.71 -0.28 12.90
N LEU A 133 5.98 -0.65 12.68
CA LEU A 133 7.11 0.14 13.12
C LEU A 133 7.12 1.51 12.44
N GLN A 134 6.78 1.57 11.16
CA GLN A 134 6.71 2.83 10.44
C GLN A 134 5.58 3.73 10.95
N HIS A 135 4.42 3.17 11.30
CA HIS A 135 3.35 3.95 11.91
C HIS A 135 3.79 4.60 13.23
N VAL A 136 4.49 3.84 14.10
CA VAL A 136 5.00 4.39 15.36
C VAL A 136 6.03 5.51 15.11
N ARG A 137 6.95 5.31 14.16
CA ARG A 137 7.93 6.35 13.79
C ARG A 137 7.25 7.61 13.26
N THR A 138 6.28 7.45 12.36
CA THR A 138 5.48 8.56 11.83
C THR A 138 4.72 9.27 12.94
N GLN A 139 4.10 8.53 13.86
CA GLN A 139 3.40 9.12 15.01
C GLN A 139 4.35 9.98 15.87
N GLN A 140 5.55 9.48 16.18
CA GLN A 140 6.55 10.25 16.95
C GLN A 140 6.94 11.55 16.22
N LYS A 141 7.18 11.49 14.90
CA LYS A 141 7.48 12.68 14.09
C LYS A 141 6.34 13.70 14.12
N LEU A 142 5.09 13.24 14.04
CA LEU A 142 3.92 14.12 14.07
C LEU A 142 3.69 14.75 15.44
N LEU A 143 3.89 14.00 16.53
CA LEU A 143 3.81 14.56 17.89
C LEU A 143 4.87 15.65 18.13
N ALA A 144 6.04 15.55 17.49
CA ALA A 144 7.08 16.57 17.57
C ALA A 144 6.73 17.87 16.82
N VAL A 145 5.71 17.88 15.95
CA VAL A 145 5.19 19.10 15.30
C VAL A 145 4.31 19.92 16.25
N LEU A 146 3.75 19.29 17.28
CA LEU A 146 2.80 19.90 18.20
C LEU A 146 3.48 20.77 19.25
N THR A 147 2.82 21.86 19.63
CA THR A 147 3.22 22.67 20.79
C THR A 147 3.02 21.90 22.10
N PRO A 148 3.66 22.29 23.21
CA PRO A 148 3.43 21.66 24.51
C PRO A 148 1.95 21.65 24.92
N GLU A 149 1.22 22.73 24.64
CA GLU A 149 -0.21 22.85 24.96
C GLU A 149 -1.07 21.91 24.11
N GLN A 150 -0.80 21.81 22.80
CA GLN A 150 -1.50 20.88 21.91
C GLN A 150 -1.25 19.42 22.31
N ARG A 151 -0.02 19.08 22.73
CA ARG A 151 0.30 17.73 23.24
C ARG A 151 -0.47 17.40 24.51
N LYS A 152 -0.62 18.37 25.41
CA LYS A 152 -1.44 18.19 26.61
C LYS A 152 -2.91 17.93 26.25
N LYS A 153 -3.50 18.76 25.39
CA LYS A 153 -4.88 18.56 24.88
C LYS A 153 -5.07 17.19 24.24
N GLN A 154 -4.09 16.73 23.46
CA GLN A 154 -4.12 15.41 22.82
C GLN A 154 -4.06 14.26 23.83
N ALA A 155 -3.28 14.40 24.90
CA ALA A 155 -3.13 13.37 25.94
C ALA A 155 -4.35 13.29 26.87
N ASP A 156 -5.01 14.44 27.11
CA ASP A 156 -6.21 14.54 27.95
C ASP A 156 -7.48 14.05 27.22
N GLU A 157 -7.43 13.84 25.91
CA GLU A 157 -8.58 13.36 25.14
C GLU A 157 -8.83 11.87 25.37
N PRO A 158 -10.00 11.46 25.88
CA PRO A 158 -10.29 10.06 26.17
C PRO A 158 -10.25 9.22 24.88
N PRO A 159 -9.90 7.91 24.98
CA PRO A 159 -9.94 7.03 23.83
C PRO A 159 -11.32 7.07 23.18
N ARG A 160 -11.37 7.49 21.91
CA ARG A 160 -12.63 7.68 21.15
C ARG A 160 -13.35 6.37 20.80
N HIS A 161 -12.84 5.24 21.28
CA HIS A 161 -13.56 3.97 21.30
C HIS A 161 -13.69 3.52 22.76
N PRO A 162 -14.91 3.42 23.30
CA PRO A 162 -15.08 2.71 24.56
C PRO A 162 -14.53 1.28 24.39
N PRO A 163 -13.96 0.68 25.44
CA PRO A 163 -13.60 -0.74 25.40
C PRO A 163 -14.81 -1.53 24.93
N ARG A 164 -14.64 -2.41 23.93
CA ARG A 164 -15.70 -3.34 23.57
C ARG A 164 -15.99 -4.19 24.83
N PRO A 165 -17.26 -4.37 25.22
CA PRO A 165 -17.62 -5.18 26.38
C PRO A 165 -17.16 -6.63 26.24
#